data_AF-A0A7X7DL22-F1
#
_entry.id   AF-A0A7X7DL22-F1
#
_cell.length_a   1.000
_cell.length_b   1.000
_cell.length_c   1.000
_cell.angle_alpha   90.00
_cell.angle_beta   90.00
_cell.angle_gamma   90.00
#
_symmetry.space_group_name_H-M   'P 1'
#
loop_
_entity.id
_entity.type
_entity.pdbx_description
1 polymer ?
#
loop_
_entity_poly.entity_id
_entity_poly.type
_entity_poly.pdbx_seq_one_letter_code
_entity_poly.pdbx_strand_id
1 'polypeptide(L)'
;MDRINSYPELLERYKACKNLLCLRNGEEQNKSGERDILICGGTGCVSSDSGKILENLKKEIESRGLSSKVHVMKTGCFGFCEKGPIVLIQPDNVFYVQVTPDDAKEIVEKHIVGGTKIDRLLYEEPLLKKKIETSKDIPFYKKQMRIALRNCGMINPESILEYIAAEGFQALGKCITEMTDQQVIDHMKRSGLRGRGGGGFPTGLKWEAARKYNSKEKFIVCNADEGDPGAFMDRSILEGDPCSVLESMTIAGYAIGANKGYIYIRAEYPLAIQRLLIAIEQSRQIGMLGENILGSGFNFDIELKFGAGAFVCGEET
;
A
#
# COMPACT_ATOMS: atom_id res chain seq x y z
N MET A 1 -2.54 17.38 -10.18
CA MET A 1 -3.90 16.93 -9.81
C MET A 1 -4.54 18.04 -9.01
N ASP A 2 -5.82 18.33 -9.22
CA ASP A 2 -6.49 19.38 -8.44
C ASP A 2 -6.66 18.97 -6.99
N ARG A 3 -6.51 19.97 -6.12
CA ARG A 3 -6.74 19.87 -4.68
C ARG A 3 -8.19 19.49 -4.39
N ILE A 4 -8.38 18.58 -3.44
CA ILE A 4 -9.69 18.15 -2.93
C ILE A 4 -10.00 18.98 -1.68
N ASN A 5 -11.06 19.79 -1.74
CA ASN A 5 -11.36 20.79 -0.72
C ASN A 5 -12.53 20.41 0.19
N SER A 6 -13.18 19.28 -0.05
CA SER A 6 -14.29 18.82 0.78
C SER A 6 -14.43 17.29 0.74
N TYR A 7 -15.11 16.71 1.74
CA TYR A 7 -15.37 15.27 1.76
C TYR A 7 -16.27 14.80 0.58
N PRO A 8 -17.31 15.54 0.17
CA PRO A 8 -18.04 15.21 -1.07
C PRO A 8 -17.16 15.17 -2.33
N GLU A 9 -16.24 16.12 -2.51
CA GLU A 9 -15.27 16.09 -3.63
C GLU A 9 -14.36 14.87 -3.57
N LEU A 10 -13.94 14.43 -2.38
CA LEU A 10 -13.18 13.19 -2.22
C LEU A 10 -13.98 11.98 -2.69
N LEU A 11 -15.27 11.91 -2.34
CA LEU A 11 -16.14 10.81 -2.76
C LEU A 11 -16.41 10.83 -4.28
N GLU A 12 -16.48 12.01 -4.89
CA GLU A 12 -16.54 12.14 -6.36
C GLU A 12 -15.24 11.69 -7.02
N ARG A 13 -14.08 12.05 -6.45
CA ARG A 13 -12.78 11.58 -6.94
C ARG A 13 -12.66 10.06 -6.82
N TYR A 14 -13.11 9.47 -5.70
CA TYR A 14 -13.20 8.02 -5.54
C TYR A 14 -14.01 7.37 -6.65
N LYS A 15 -15.22 7.88 -6.94
CA LYS A 15 -16.06 7.37 -8.03
C LYS A 15 -15.36 7.44 -9.38
N ALA A 16 -14.65 8.54 -9.67
CA ALA A 16 -13.89 8.70 -10.91
C ALA A 16 -12.70 7.75 -11.02
N CYS A 17 -12.04 7.42 -9.90
CA CYS A 17 -10.88 6.53 -9.87
C CYS A 17 -11.23 5.05 -9.72
N LYS A 18 -12.48 4.70 -9.36
CA LYS A 18 -12.89 3.32 -9.06
C LYS A 18 -12.52 2.32 -10.16
N ASN A 19 -12.62 2.74 -11.42
CA ASN A 19 -12.30 1.89 -12.57
C ASN A 19 -10.82 1.56 -12.70
N LEU A 20 -9.90 2.26 -12.03
CA LEU A 20 -8.47 1.93 -12.03
C LEU A 20 -8.17 0.55 -11.42
N LEU A 21 -9.08 0.03 -10.59
CA LEU A 21 -8.93 -1.27 -9.92
C LEU A 21 -10.01 -2.28 -10.34
N CYS A 22 -10.90 -1.95 -11.28
CA CYS A 22 -12.05 -2.82 -11.61
C CYS A 22 -11.60 -4.21 -12.12
N LEU A 23 -10.56 -4.24 -12.98
CA LEU A 23 -9.96 -5.48 -13.49
C LEU A 23 -9.37 -6.33 -12.37
N ARG A 24 -8.84 -5.70 -11.32
CA ARG A 24 -8.12 -6.37 -10.21
C ARG A 24 -9.06 -6.90 -9.13
N ASN A 25 -10.20 -6.24 -8.93
CA ASN A 25 -11.21 -6.63 -7.95
C ASN A 25 -12.17 -7.72 -8.46
N GLY A 26 -12.12 -8.05 -9.75
CA GLY A 26 -13.01 -9.03 -10.37
C GLY A 26 -14.48 -8.56 -10.43
N GLU A 27 -14.71 -7.25 -10.38
CA GLU A 27 -16.04 -6.63 -10.34
C GLU A 27 -16.69 -6.51 -11.73
N GLU A 28 -15.92 -6.66 -12.82
CA GLU A 28 -16.44 -6.65 -14.19
C GLU A 28 -16.08 -7.94 -14.94
N GLN A 29 -17.07 -8.52 -15.63
CA GLN A 29 -16.79 -9.40 -16.75
C GLN A 29 -16.04 -8.57 -17.78
N ASN A 30 -14.78 -8.92 -18.04
CA ASN A 30 -13.92 -8.25 -19.01
C ASN A 30 -14.51 -8.28 -20.42
N LYS A 31 -15.38 -7.31 -20.72
CA LYS A 31 -16.00 -7.18 -22.05
C LYS A 31 -15.06 -6.49 -23.05
N SER A 32 -14.02 -5.79 -22.57
CA SER A 32 -13.08 -5.00 -23.40
C SER A 32 -11.85 -5.80 -23.87
N GLY A 33 -11.56 -6.94 -23.24
CA GLY A 33 -10.33 -7.72 -23.49
C GLY A 33 -9.08 -7.08 -22.89
N GLU A 34 -9.26 -6.17 -21.93
CA GLU A 34 -8.18 -5.47 -21.23
C GLU A 34 -7.51 -6.38 -20.19
N ARG A 35 -6.22 -6.19 -19.93
CA ARG A 35 -5.49 -6.98 -18.95
C ARG A 35 -4.53 -6.13 -18.15
N ASP A 36 -4.45 -6.43 -16.85
CA ASP A 36 -3.41 -5.89 -15.97
C ASP A 36 -2.38 -6.99 -15.69
N ILE A 37 -1.11 -6.68 -15.93
CA ILE A 37 0.02 -7.48 -15.51
C ILE A 37 0.66 -6.77 -14.32
N LEU A 38 0.50 -7.35 -13.13
CA LEU A 38 0.92 -6.80 -11.85
C LEU A 38 2.20 -7.50 -11.39
N ILE A 39 3.29 -6.74 -11.28
CA ILE A 39 4.61 -7.25 -10.90
C ILE A 39 4.89 -6.86 -9.44
N CYS A 40 5.34 -7.81 -8.62
CA CYS A 40 5.74 -7.54 -7.25
C CYS A 40 6.88 -6.51 -7.19
N GLY A 41 6.61 -5.35 -6.60
CA GLY A 41 7.56 -4.24 -6.45
C GLY A 41 8.10 -4.05 -5.03
N GLY A 42 8.02 -5.07 -4.16
CA GLY A 42 8.66 -5.04 -2.84
C GLY A 42 10.15 -5.37 -2.92
N THR A 43 10.94 -4.92 -1.93
CA THR A 43 12.41 -5.05 -1.91
C THR A 43 12.91 -6.46 -2.25
N GLY A 44 12.29 -7.52 -1.72
CA GLY A 44 12.71 -8.89 -2.01
C GLY A 44 12.58 -9.30 -3.48
N CYS A 45 11.57 -8.81 -4.20
CA CYS A 45 11.41 -9.08 -5.64
C CYS A 45 12.28 -8.13 -6.49
N VAL A 46 12.46 -6.88 -6.04
CA VAL A 46 13.36 -5.91 -6.70
C VAL A 46 14.79 -6.45 -6.70
N SER A 47 15.27 -7.00 -5.59
CA SER A 47 16.58 -7.66 -5.51
C SER A 47 16.69 -8.92 -6.36
N SER A 48 15.56 -9.48 -6.81
CA SER A 48 15.48 -10.64 -7.70
C SER A 48 15.04 -10.25 -9.12
N ASP A 49 15.50 -9.09 -9.61
CA ASP A 49 15.30 -8.62 -10.99
C ASP A 49 13.84 -8.32 -11.42
N SER A 50 12.92 -8.06 -10.50
CA SER A 50 11.53 -7.70 -10.89
C SER A 50 11.42 -6.43 -11.73
N GLY A 51 12.38 -5.52 -11.63
CA GLY A 51 12.50 -4.35 -12.51
C GLY A 51 12.76 -4.73 -13.97
N LYS A 52 13.64 -5.71 -14.22
CA LYS A 52 13.90 -6.20 -15.59
C LYS A 52 12.70 -6.95 -16.15
N ILE A 53 11.98 -7.71 -15.31
CA ILE A 53 10.73 -8.36 -15.70
C ILE A 53 9.70 -7.32 -16.17
N LEU A 54 9.53 -6.24 -15.39
CA LEU A 54 8.64 -5.13 -15.75
C LEU A 54 9.03 -4.50 -17.10
N GLU A 55 10.31 -4.20 -17.31
CA GLU A 55 10.81 -3.61 -18.55
C GLU A 55 10.61 -4.53 -19.76
N ASN A 56 10.94 -5.82 -19.63
CA ASN A 56 10.80 -6.79 -20.71
C ASN A 56 9.34 -7.00 -21.08
N LEU A 57 8.44 -7.11 -20.10
CA LEU A 57 6.99 -7.19 -20.35
C LEU A 57 6.48 -5.95 -21.08
N LYS A 58 6.88 -4.74 -20.64
CA LYS A 58 6.50 -3.49 -21.33
C LYS A 58 6.96 -3.48 -22.79
N LYS A 59 8.22 -3.86 -23.05
CA LYS A 59 8.77 -3.93 -24.41
C LYS A 59 8.03 -4.94 -25.29
N GLU A 60 7.69 -6.12 -24.77
CA GLU A 60 6.94 -7.15 -25.50
C GLU A 60 5.48 -6.73 -25.79
N ILE A 61 4.84 -6.00 -24.88
CA ILE A 61 3.50 -5.46 -25.10
C ILE A 61 3.52 -4.35 -26.16
N GLU A 62 4.52 -3.46 -26.10
CA GLU A 62 4.69 -2.37 -27.05
C GLU A 62 5.01 -2.88 -28.46
N SER A 63 5.94 -3.83 -28.60
CA SER A 63 6.35 -4.39 -29.89
C SER A 63 5.21 -5.09 -30.64
N ARG A 64 4.16 -5.49 -29.92
CA ARG A 64 2.95 -6.14 -30.46
C ARG A 64 1.76 -5.20 -30.60
N GLY A 65 1.92 -3.92 -30.27
CA GLY A 65 0.84 -2.93 -30.35
C GLY A 65 -0.31 -3.16 -29.35
N LEU A 66 -0.02 -3.80 -28.20
CA LEU A 66 -1.02 -4.17 -27.20
C LEU A 66 -1.18 -3.13 -26.08
N SER A 67 -0.40 -2.04 -26.10
CA SER A 67 -0.34 -1.04 -25.01
C SER A 67 -1.68 -0.33 -24.72
N SER A 68 -2.64 -0.35 -25.64
CA SER A 68 -3.99 0.21 -25.42
C SER A 68 -4.92 -0.70 -24.62
N LYS A 69 -4.58 -1.99 -24.48
CA LYS A 69 -5.40 -2.99 -23.80
C LYS A 69 -4.68 -3.68 -22.64
N VAL A 70 -3.35 -3.71 -22.65
CA VAL A 70 -2.56 -4.41 -21.65
C VAL A 70 -1.72 -3.41 -20.86
N HIS A 71 -2.00 -3.30 -19.57
CA HIS A 71 -1.27 -2.42 -18.67
C HIS A 71 -0.30 -3.23 -17.83
N VAL A 72 0.96 -2.80 -17.82
CA VAL A 72 2.04 -3.46 -17.08
C VAL A 72 2.51 -2.53 -15.97
N MET A 73 2.30 -2.90 -14.71
CA MET A 73 2.69 -2.07 -13.58
C MET A 73 3.28 -2.86 -12.41
N LYS A 74 4.05 -2.13 -11.59
CA LYS A 74 4.50 -2.61 -10.29
C LYS A 74 3.41 -2.40 -9.25
N THR A 75 3.34 -3.32 -8.29
CA THR A 75 2.49 -3.20 -7.09
C THR A 75 3.32 -3.30 -5.82
N GLY A 76 2.67 -3.15 -4.66
CA GLY A 76 3.28 -3.48 -3.37
C GLY A 76 3.67 -4.96 -3.25
N CYS A 77 4.27 -5.34 -2.12
CA CYS A 77 4.69 -6.72 -1.90
C CYS A 77 3.50 -7.70 -1.83
N PHE A 78 3.60 -8.84 -2.52
CA PHE A 78 2.63 -9.93 -2.39
C PHE A 78 2.86 -10.80 -1.14
N GLY A 79 3.98 -10.67 -0.45
CA GLY A 79 4.26 -11.33 0.84
C GLY A 79 4.83 -12.76 0.77
N PHE A 80 4.77 -13.44 -0.38
CA PHE A 80 5.32 -14.79 -0.54
C PHE A 80 6.74 -14.77 -1.13
N CYS A 81 7.69 -14.17 -0.40
CA CYS A 81 9.04 -13.87 -0.88
C CYS A 81 9.81 -15.10 -1.38
N GLU A 82 9.61 -16.28 -0.77
CA GLU A 82 10.22 -17.55 -1.19
C GLU A 82 9.87 -17.93 -2.64
N LYS A 83 8.71 -17.48 -3.11
CA LYS A 83 8.19 -17.76 -4.46
C LYS A 83 8.25 -16.53 -5.37
N GLY A 84 8.96 -15.47 -4.96
CA GLY A 84 9.22 -14.30 -5.80
C GLY A 84 10.29 -14.56 -6.87
N PRO A 85 10.39 -13.72 -7.92
CA PRO A 85 9.44 -12.66 -8.30
C PRO A 85 8.06 -13.19 -8.68
N ILE A 86 7.03 -12.42 -8.31
CA ILE A 86 5.61 -12.76 -8.54
C ILE A 86 5.05 -11.86 -9.63
N VAL A 87 4.28 -12.46 -10.54
CA VAL A 87 3.48 -11.77 -11.54
C VAL A 87 2.03 -12.25 -11.44
N LEU A 88 1.08 -11.32 -11.30
CA LEU A 88 -0.34 -11.61 -11.28
C LEU A 88 -0.98 -11.02 -12.54
N ILE A 89 -1.73 -11.84 -13.26
CA ILE A 89 -2.48 -11.40 -14.45
C ILE A 89 -3.95 -11.31 -14.10
N GLN A 90 -4.52 -10.14 -14.33
CA GLN A 90 -5.93 -9.83 -14.15
C GLN A 90 -6.56 -9.52 -15.51
N PRO A 91 -7.83 -9.88 -15.74
CA PRO A 91 -8.79 -10.45 -14.77
C PRO A 91 -8.76 -11.98 -14.70
N ASP A 92 -7.84 -12.64 -15.40
CA ASP A 92 -7.71 -14.10 -15.41
C ASP A 92 -7.38 -14.69 -14.02
N ASN A 93 -6.95 -13.84 -13.08
CA ASN A 93 -6.58 -14.15 -11.71
C ASN A 93 -5.53 -15.27 -11.61
N VAL A 94 -4.52 -15.24 -12.50
CA VAL A 94 -3.44 -16.22 -12.58
C VAL A 94 -2.20 -15.68 -11.89
N PHE A 95 -1.72 -16.43 -10.91
CA PHE A 95 -0.60 -16.09 -10.04
C PHE A 95 0.64 -16.88 -10.44
N TYR A 96 1.56 -16.22 -11.13
CA TYR A 96 2.85 -16.78 -11.50
C TYR A 96 3.92 -16.52 -10.45
N VAL A 97 4.69 -17.56 -10.16
CA VAL A 97 5.76 -17.57 -9.17
C VAL A 97 7.11 -17.80 -9.82
N GLN A 98 8.18 -17.33 -9.16
CA GLN A 98 9.57 -17.49 -9.60
C GLN A 98 9.80 -17.05 -11.05
N VAL A 99 9.11 -15.98 -11.45
CA VAL A 99 9.22 -15.42 -12.80
C VAL A 99 10.60 -14.79 -12.97
N THR A 100 11.22 -15.04 -14.11
CA THR A 100 12.52 -14.51 -14.52
C THR A 100 12.35 -13.48 -15.65
N PRO A 101 13.35 -12.62 -15.91
CA PRO A 101 13.28 -11.66 -17.02
C PRO A 101 13.03 -12.29 -18.40
N ASP A 102 13.50 -13.51 -18.64
CA ASP A 102 13.35 -14.23 -19.92
C ASP A 102 11.93 -14.79 -20.12
N ASP A 103 11.17 -14.97 -19.03
CA ASP A 103 9.79 -15.45 -19.08
C ASP A 103 8.82 -14.43 -19.68
N ALA A 104 9.20 -13.14 -19.74
CA ALA A 104 8.35 -12.07 -20.23
C ALA A 104 7.79 -12.34 -21.63
N LYS A 105 8.63 -12.84 -22.55
CA LYS A 105 8.23 -13.19 -23.90
C LYS A 105 7.22 -14.34 -23.90
N GLU A 106 7.47 -15.40 -23.12
CA GLU A 106 6.55 -16.54 -23.05
C GLU A 106 5.20 -16.14 -22.44
N ILE A 107 5.21 -15.30 -21.38
CA ILE A 107 3.99 -14.75 -20.76
C ILE A 107 3.15 -14.00 -21.79
N VAL A 108 3.77 -13.11 -22.56
CA VAL A 108 3.04 -12.33 -23.57
C VAL A 108 2.55 -13.22 -24.72
N GLU A 109 3.38 -14.13 -25.23
CA GLU A 109 3.03 -15.02 -26.34
C GLU A 109 1.92 -16.01 -25.98
N LYS A 110 2.11 -16.78 -24.91
CA LYS A 110 1.21 -17.87 -24.56
C LYS A 110 -0.03 -17.38 -23.83
N HIS A 111 0.14 -16.54 -22.81
CA HIS A 111 -0.97 -16.18 -21.94
C HIS A 111 -1.72 -14.95 -22.44
N ILE A 112 -1.02 -13.84 -22.70
CA ILE A 112 -1.66 -12.58 -23.11
C ILE A 112 -2.28 -12.71 -24.52
N VAL A 113 -1.50 -13.19 -25.49
CA VAL A 113 -1.97 -13.38 -26.88
C VAL A 113 -2.69 -14.72 -27.07
N GLY A 114 -2.07 -15.82 -26.65
CA GLY A 114 -2.59 -17.17 -26.89
C GLY A 114 -3.68 -17.66 -25.92
N GLY A 115 -3.98 -16.92 -24.85
CA GLY A 115 -4.98 -17.31 -23.85
C GLY A 115 -4.63 -18.57 -23.05
N THR A 116 -3.40 -19.08 -23.16
CA THR A 116 -2.94 -20.33 -22.56
C THR A 116 -2.03 -20.04 -21.37
N LYS A 117 -2.37 -20.61 -20.21
CA LYS A 117 -1.59 -20.45 -18.98
C LYS A 117 -0.28 -21.24 -19.05
N ILE A 118 0.74 -20.77 -18.33
CA ILE A 118 2.07 -21.38 -18.30
C ILE A 118 2.22 -22.25 -17.05
N ASP A 119 1.97 -23.56 -17.19
CA ASP A 119 1.95 -24.52 -16.07
C ASP A 119 3.22 -24.54 -15.23
N ARG A 120 4.40 -24.32 -15.85
CA ARG A 120 5.68 -24.28 -15.12
C ARG A 120 5.82 -23.08 -14.18
N LEU A 121 5.11 -21.99 -14.45
CA LEU A 121 5.11 -20.78 -13.64
C LEU A 121 4.02 -20.78 -12.57
N LEU A 122 3.11 -21.77 -12.58
CA LEU A 122 2.10 -21.93 -11.54
C LEU A 122 2.72 -22.52 -10.26
N TYR A 123 2.23 -22.06 -9.11
CA TYR A 123 2.63 -22.62 -7.83
C TYR A 123 2.28 -24.11 -7.78
N GLU A 124 3.26 -24.95 -7.46
CA GLU A 124 3.05 -26.37 -7.21
C GLU A 124 2.97 -26.61 -5.70
N GLU A 125 1.86 -27.18 -5.25
CA GLU A 125 1.73 -27.60 -3.87
C GLU A 125 2.66 -28.79 -3.60
N PRO A 126 3.61 -28.68 -2.64
CA PRO A 126 4.66 -29.68 -2.46
C PRO A 126 4.19 -31.12 -2.19
N LEU A 127 3.08 -31.29 -1.47
CA LEU A 127 2.57 -32.60 -1.02
C LEU A 127 1.70 -33.28 -2.08
N LEU A 128 0.80 -32.53 -2.70
CA LEU A 128 -0.19 -33.01 -3.66
C LEU A 128 0.31 -32.93 -5.11
N LYS A 129 1.45 -32.28 -5.35
CA LYS A 129 2.01 -32.02 -6.69
C LYS A 129 1.01 -31.36 -7.64
N LYS A 130 0.07 -30.61 -7.07
CA LYS A 130 -1.01 -29.95 -7.78
C LYS A 130 -0.60 -28.52 -8.12
N LYS A 131 -0.77 -28.12 -9.38
CA LYS A 131 -0.64 -26.71 -9.80
C LYS A 131 -1.84 -25.91 -9.29
N ILE A 132 -1.57 -24.76 -8.70
CA ILE A 132 -2.55 -23.83 -8.17
C ILE A 132 -2.41 -22.52 -8.94
N GLU A 133 -3.52 -22.08 -9.54
CA GLU A 133 -3.55 -20.89 -10.38
C GLU A 133 -3.78 -19.61 -9.58
N THR A 134 -4.67 -19.66 -8.59
CA THR A 134 -5.09 -18.45 -7.85
C THR A 134 -4.37 -18.34 -6.52
N SER A 135 -3.99 -17.13 -6.12
CA SER A 135 -3.34 -16.90 -4.83
C SER A 135 -4.21 -17.33 -3.64
N LYS A 136 -5.53 -17.19 -3.73
CA LYS A 136 -6.48 -17.54 -2.66
C LYS A 136 -6.46 -19.04 -2.31
N ASP A 137 -6.14 -19.89 -3.28
CA ASP A 137 -6.07 -21.34 -3.10
C ASP A 137 -4.71 -21.83 -2.61
N ILE A 138 -3.67 -21.00 -2.71
CA ILE A 138 -2.33 -21.34 -2.21
C ILE A 138 -2.38 -21.43 -0.67
N PRO A 139 -1.93 -22.54 -0.05
CA PRO A 139 -1.99 -22.73 1.41
C PRO A 139 -1.37 -21.59 2.22
N PHE A 140 -0.32 -20.94 1.70
CA PHE A 140 0.31 -19.77 2.29
C PHE A 140 -0.68 -18.64 2.54
N TYR A 141 -1.52 -18.29 1.55
CA TYR A 141 -2.47 -17.18 1.63
C TYR A 141 -3.82 -17.58 2.23
N LYS A 142 -4.28 -18.80 1.97
CA LYS A 142 -5.63 -19.29 2.29
C LYS A 142 -6.05 -19.07 3.74
N LYS A 143 -5.09 -19.06 4.68
CA LYS A 143 -5.34 -18.91 6.13
C LYS A 143 -5.05 -17.51 6.66
N GLN A 144 -4.73 -16.54 5.80
CA GLN A 144 -4.38 -15.18 6.20
C GLN A 144 -5.58 -14.25 6.13
N MET A 145 -5.66 -13.32 7.09
CA MET A 145 -6.54 -12.16 7.04
C MET A 145 -5.68 -10.91 6.95
N ARG A 146 -5.59 -10.32 5.75
CA ARG A 146 -4.70 -9.20 5.45
C ARG A 146 -5.40 -7.86 5.73
N ILE A 147 -5.41 -7.42 6.99
CA ILE A 147 -6.01 -6.11 7.37
C ILE A 147 -5.03 -4.96 7.10
N ALA A 148 -3.85 -5.00 7.71
CA ALA A 148 -2.82 -3.96 7.53
C ALA A 148 -2.21 -3.99 6.12
N LEU A 149 -2.15 -5.17 5.50
CA LEU A 149 -1.56 -5.40 4.18
C LEU A 149 -2.63 -5.48 3.07
N ARG A 150 -3.86 -4.99 3.30
CA ARG A 150 -5.00 -5.16 2.37
C ARG A 150 -4.74 -4.66 0.95
N ASN A 151 -3.97 -3.58 0.82
CA ASN A 151 -3.64 -2.97 -0.48
C ASN A 151 -2.34 -3.52 -1.09
N CYS A 152 -1.51 -4.20 -0.31
CA CYS A 152 -0.20 -4.68 -0.75
C CYS A 152 -0.34 -5.81 -1.79
N GLY A 153 0.17 -5.55 -2.99
CA GLY A 153 0.03 -6.42 -4.17
C GLY A 153 -1.17 -6.06 -5.06
N MET A 154 -2.06 -5.17 -4.60
CA MET A 154 -3.25 -4.74 -5.34
C MET A 154 -3.07 -3.38 -6.01
N ILE A 155 -2.43 -2.43 -5.32
CA ILE A 155 -2.18 -1.08 -5.82
C ILE A 155 -0.71 -0.89 -6.21
N ASN A 156 -0.47 0.03 -7.14
CA ASN A 156 0.80 0.69 -7.33
C ASN A 156 1.02 1.69 -6.18
N PRO A 157 2.02 1.45 -5.30
CA PRO A 157 2.24 2.27 -4.11
C PRO A 157 2.66 3.71 -4.40
N GLU A 158 2.99 4.05 -5.66
CA GLU A 158 3.38 5.39 -6.10
C GLU A 158 2.21 6.14 -6.79
N SER A 159 1.01 5.57 -6.78
CA SER A 159 -0.20 6.15 -7.36
C SER A 159 -1.22 6.49 -6.28
N ILE A 160 -1.31 7.77 -5.90
CA ILE A 160 -2.36 8.24 -4.99
C ILE A 160 -3.78 8.02 -5.54
N LEU A 161 -3.94 7.97 -6.87
CA LEU A 161 -5.24 7.69 -7.49
C LEU A 161 -5.67 6.25 -7.27
N GLU A 162 -4.74 5.29 -7.30
CA GLU A 162 -5.05 3.89 -6.96
C GLU A 162 -5.30 3.73 -5.46
N TYR A 163 -4.62 4.50 -4.61
CA TYR A 163 -4.95 4.54 -3.18
C TYR A 163 -6.37 5.06 -2.94
N ILE A 164 -6.76 6.15 -3.60
CA ILE A 164 -8.14 6.67 -3.56
C ILE A 164 -9.12 5.63 -4.10
N ALA A 165 -8.83 4.97 -5.24
CA ALA A 165 -9.66 3.91 -5.81
C ALA A 165 -9.84 2.72 -4.85
N ALA A 166 -8.84 2.45 -3.99
CA ALA A 166 -8.89 1.47 -2.91
C ALA A 166 -9.51 2.03 -1.61
N GLU A 167 -10.43 2.99 -1.72
CA GLU A 167 -11.15 3.64 -0.61
C GLU A 167 -10.27 4.49 0.32
N GLY A 168 -9.06 4.83 -0.10
CA GLY A 168 -8.14 5.69 0.63
C GLY A 168 -8.71 7.08 0.94
N PHE A 169 -8.33 7.63 2.09
CA PHE A 169 -8.76 8.91 2.67
C PHE A 169 -10.23 8.99 3.10
N GLN A 170 -11.07 7.98 2.83
CA GLN A 170 -12.47 8.03 3.26
C GLN A 170 -12.61 8.00 4.79
N ALA A 171 -11.75 7.23 5.49
CA ALA A 171 -11.74 7.22 6.94
C ALA A 171 -11.31 8.57 7.50
N LEU A 172 -10.28 9.20 6.89
CA LEU A 172 -9.87 10.57 7.21
C LEU A 172 -11.02 11.56 7.03
N GLY A 173 -11.71 11.51 5.89
CA GLY A 173 -12.86 12.37 5.61
C GLY A 173 -13.92 12.25 6.68
N LYS A 174 -14.35 11.02 6.98
CA LYS A 174 -15.32 10.75 8.04
C LYS A 174 -14.87 11.26 9.41
N CYS A 175 -13.62 11.00 9.80
CA CYS A 175 -13.10 11.43 11.10
C CYS A 175 -13.09 12.95 11.24
N ILE A 176 -12.70 13.68 10.20
CA ILE A 176 -12.57 15.15 10.27
C ILE A 176 -13.93 15.85 10.14
N THR A 177 -14.82 15.36 9.28
CA THR A 177 -16.06 16.09 8.93
C THR A 177 -17.30 15.62 9.67
N GLU A 178 -17.32 14.38 10.18
CA GLU A 178 -18.52 13.78 10.79
C GLU A 178 -18.33 13.38 12.26
N MET A 179 -17.10 13.41 12.76
CA MET A 179 -16.79 13.01 14.13
C MET A 179 -16.08 14.13 14.87
N THR A 180 -16.22 14.16 16.19
CA THR A 180 -15.32 14.94 17.06
C THR A 180 -14.04 14.17 17.34
N ASP A 181 -12.99 14.88 17.73
CA ASP A 181 -11.73 14.32 18.23
C ASP A 181 -11.95 13.24 19.31
N GLN A 182 -12.84 13.49 20.29
CA GLN A 182 -13.19 12.53 21.33
C GLN A 182 -13.91 11.29 20.76
N GLN A 183 -14.81 11.46 19.79
CA GLN A 183 -15.48 10.31 19.14
C GLN A 183 -14.48 9.42 18.37
N VAL A 184 -13.44 10.01 17.77
CA VAL A 184 -12.36 9.26 17.12
C VAL A 184 -11.57 8.47 18.17
N ILE A 185 -11.20 9.09 19.30
CA ILE A 185 -10.53 8.41 20.42
C ILE A 185 -11.38 7.26 20.98
N ASP A 186 -12.69 7.48 21.17
CA ASP A 186 -13.60 6.45 21.67
C ASP A 186 -13.78 5.30 20.68
N HIS A 187 -13.72 5.57 19.37
CA HIS A 187 -13.67 4.53 18.35
C HIS A 187 -12.40 3.69 18.48
N MET A 188 -11.24 4.33 18.67
CA MET A 188 -9.97 3.63 18.88
C MET A 188 -9.96 2.80 20.16
N LYS A 189 -10.53 3.31 21.26
CA LYS A 189 -10.67 2.54 22.52
C LYS A 189 -11.55 1.31 22.32
N ARG A 190 -12.69 1.45 21.64
CA ARG A 190 -13.61 0.33 21.35
C ARG A 190 -13.00 -0.73 20.43
N SER A 191 -12.11 -0.34 19.52
CA SER A 191 -11.43 -1.29 18.62
C SER A 191 -10.53 -2.30 19.36
N GLY A 192 -10.08 -1.96 20.58
CA GLY A 192 -9.11 -2.76 21.32
C GLY A 192 -7.70 -2.79 20.70
N LEU A 193 -7.38 -1.86 19.77
CA LEU A 193 -6.05 -1.79 19.16
C LEU A 193 -4.98 -1.55 20.23
N ARG A 194 -3.90 -2.33 20.13
CA ARG A 194 -2.71 -2.24 20.98
C ARG A 194 -1.49 -1.89 20.13
N GLY A 195 -0.49 -1.26 20.74
CA GLY A 195 0.78 -0.93 20.11
C GLY A 195 1.42 -2.18 19.49
N ARG A 196 1.83 -2.07 18.21
CA ARG A 196 2.38 -3.19 17.44
C ARG A 196 3.91 -3.26 17.42
N GLY A 197 4.60 -2.26 17.98
CA GLY A 197 6.05 -2.29 18.21
C GLY A 197 6.48 -3.08 19.46
N GLY A 198 5.75 -4.14 19.84
CA GLY A 198 6.10 -5.02 20.96
C GLY A 198 5.46 -4.68 22.31
N GLY A 199 5.51 -3.43 22.77
CA GLY A 199 5.05 -3.04 24.12
C GLY A 199 3.54 -3.24 24.39
N GLY A 200 2.72 -3.28 23.34
CA GLY A 200 1.32 -3.69 23.46
C GLY A 200 0.44 -2.75 24.32
N PHE A 201 0.81 -1.49 24.52
CA PHE A 201 -0.04 -0.54 25.25
C PHE A 201 -1.31 -0.20 24.45
N PRO A 202 -2.50 -0.04 25.08
CA PRO A 202 -3.73 0.28 24.36
C PRO A 202 -3.65 1.64 23.64
N THR A 203 -3.80 1.64 22.31
CA THR A 203 -3.59 2.82 21.46
C THR A 203 -4.58 3.94 21.80
N GLY A 204 -5.85 3.60 22.00
CA GLY A 204 -6.88 4.57 22.36
C GLY A 204 -6.62 5.29 23.70
N LEU A 205 -6.02 4.59 24.68
CA LEU A 205 -5.62 5.22 25.95
C LEU A 205 -4.41 6.15 25.78
N LYS A 206 -3.44 5.79 24.93
CA LYS A 206 -2.30 6.65 24.60
C LYS A 206 -2.77 7.95 23.94
N TRP A 207 -3.72 7.85 23.00
CA TRP A 207 -4.30 9.02 22.33
C TRP A 207 -5.12 9.89 23.30
N GLU A 208 -5.92 9.29 24.18
CA GLU A 208 -6.69 10.02 25.19
C GLU A 208 -5.77 10.81 26.14
N ALA A 209 -4.67 10.20 26.60
CA ALA A 209 -3.69 10.87 27.45
C ALA A 209 -3.04 12.06 26.73
N ALA A 210 -2.61 11.88 25.48
CA ALA A 210 -2.05 12.94 24.65
C ALA A 210 -3.04 14.08 24.39
N ARG A 211 -4.33 13.75 24.18
CA ARG A 211 -5.39 14.74 23.97
C ARG A 211 -5.64 15.59 25.22
N LYS A 212 -5.66 14.97 26.40
CA LYS A 212 -5.89 15.63 27.70
C LYS A 212 -4.73 16.52 28.15
N TYR A 213 -3.51 16.23 27.71
CA TYR A 213 -2.35 17.06 28.05
C TYR A 213 -2.51 18.47 27.46
N ASN A 214 -2.43 19.49 28.32
CA ASN A 214 -2.58 20.88 27.93
C ASN A 214 -1.25 21.42 27.39
N SER A 215 -1.10 21.37 26.07
CA SER A 215 0.04 21.96 25.35
C SER A 215 -0.45 22.69 24.11
N LYS A 216 0.21 23.80 23.79
CA LYS A 216 -0.01 24.54 22.54
C LYS A 216 0.46 23.75 21.32
N GLU A 217 1.47 22.90 21.50
CA GLU A 217 2.05 22.09 20.45
C GLU A 217 2.02 20.62 20.83
N LYS A 218 1.59 19.79 19.88
CA LYS A 218 1.54 18.33 19.99
C LYS A 218 2.02 17.74 18.68
N PHE A 219 2.58 16.54 18.77
CA PHE A 219 3.18 15.85 17.64
C PHE A 219 2.66 14.42 17.53
N ILE A 220 2.61 13.92 16.30
CA ILE A 220 2.51 12.48 16.03
C ILE A 220 3.88 12.00 15.55
N VAL A 221 4.42 10.96 16.20
CA VAL A 221 5.67 10.34 15.76
C VAL A 221 5.38 8.91 15.33
N CYS A 222 5.70 8.59 14.09
CA CYS A 222 5.72 7.23 13.57
C CYS A 222 7.16 6.71 13.69
N ASN A 223 7.36 5.71 14.54
CA ASN A 223 8.61 4.98 14.64
C ASN A 223 8.64 3.90 13.54
N ALA A 224 9.50 4.11 12.54
CA ALA A 224 9.74 3.23 11.40
C ALA A 224 11.23 2.80 11.35
N ASP A 225 11.88 2.67 12.51
CA ASP A 225 13.27 2.22 12.60
C ASP A 225 13.40 0.70 12.38
N GLU A 226 12.37 -0.10 12.71
CA GLU A 226 12.27 -1.57 12.52
C GLU A 226 13.66 -2.27 12.55
N GLY A 227 14.39 -2.09 13.65
CA GLY A 227 15.77 -2.55 13.79
C GLY A 227 15.93 -4.05 14.04
N ASP A 228 14.85 -4.74 14.43
CA ASP A 228 14.89 -6.14 14.85
C ASP A 228 15.23 -7.09 13.69
N PRO A 229 16.23 -7.98 13.86
CA PRO A 229 16.56 -8.97 12.84
C PRO A 229 15.36 -9.85 12.48
N GLY A 230 15.03 -9.91 11.19
CA GLY A 230 13.90 -10.69 10.67
C GLY A 230 12.57 -9.96 10.67
N ALA A 231 12.48 -8.74 11.22
CA ALA A 231 11.32 -7.88 11.06
C ALA A 231 11.35 -7.14 9.71
N PHE A 232 10.21 -7.11 9.03
CA PHE A 232 10.00 -6.37 7.77
C PHE A 232 8.52 -6.04 7.53
N MET A 233 7.71 -6.09 8.59
CA MET A 233 6.29 -5.80 8.56
C MET A 233 6.04 -4.31 8.31
N ASP A 234 6.81 -3.43 8.96
CA ASP A 234 6.70 -1.98 8.77
C ASP A 234 7.19 -1.62 7.37
N ARG A 235 8.35 -2.15 6.97
CA ARG A 235 8.86 -2.03 5.59
C ARG A 235 7.82 -2.43 4.55
N SER A 236 7.10 -3.54 4.77
CA SER A 236 6.09 -4.03 3.82
C SER A 236 4.95 -3.04 3.62
N ILE A 237 4.52 -2.34 4.68
CA ILE A 237 3.48 -1.31 4.61
C ILE A 237 4.03 -0.04 3.97
N LEU A 238 5.20 0.43 4.39
CA LEU A 238 5.81 1.68 3.88
C LEU A 238 6.16 1.56 2.40
N GLU A 239 6.59 0.38 1.95
CA GLU A 239 6.83 0.12 0.53
C GLU A 239 5.53 -0.15 -0.24
N GLY A 240 4.54 -0.82 0.35
CA GLY A 240 3.40 -1.35 -0.38
C GLY A 240 2.14 -0.49 -0.35
N ASP A 241 2.00 0.36 0.67
CA ASP A 241 0.84 1.23 0.91
C ASP A 241 1.22 2.45 1.80
N PRO A 242 2.15 3.30 1.36
CA PRO A 242 2.64 4.43 2.16
C PRO A 242 1.54 5.44 2.52
N CYS A 243 0.58 5.67 1.63
CA CYS A 243 -0.54 6.59 1.86
C CYS A 243 -1.39 6.19 3.07
N SER A 244 -1.52 4.88 3.36
CA SER A 244 -2.25 4.42 4.55
C SER A 244 -1.61 4.85 5.88
N VAL A 245 -0.28 4.96 5.90
CA VAL A 245 0.46 5.46 7.07
C VAL A 245 0.21 6.96 7.22
N LEU A 246 0.28 7.71 6.12
CA LEU A 246 0.01 9.15 6.13
C LEU A 246 -1.43 9.44 6.58
N GLU A 247 -2.41 8.75 6.00
CA GLU A 247 -3.83 8.88 6.40
C GLU A 247 -4.03 8.60 7.89
N SER A 248 -3.42 7.52 8.40
CA SER A 248 -3.53 7.14 9.80
C SER A 248 -2.88 8.16 10.73
N MET A 249 -1.73 8.73 10.35
CA MET A 249 -1.07 9.79 11.10
C MET A 249 -1.90 11.06 11.13
N THR A 250 -2.55 11.43 10.01
CA THR A 250 -3.45 12.60 9.95
C THR A 250 -4.67 12.41 10.83
N ILE A 251 -5.30 11.22 10.84
CA ILE A 251 -6.41 10.90 11.74
C ILE A 251 -5.96 10.99 13.21
N ALA A 252 -4.77 10.46 13.54
CA ALA A 252 -4.21 10.56 14.88
C ALA A 252 -3.95 12.01 15.27
N GLY A 253 -3.40 12.82 14.36
CA GLY A 253 -3.16 14.24 14.55
C GLY A 253 -4.43 15.00 14.88
N TYR A 254 -5.50 14.76 14.10
CA TYR A 254 -6.82 15.30 14.36
C TYR A 254 -7.33 14.91 15.75
N ALA A 255 -7.26 13.62 16.09
CA ALA A 255 -7.77 13.09 17.35
C ALA A 255 -7.08 13.69 18.59
N ILE A 256 -5.77 13.96 18.54
CA ILE A 256 -5.04 14.49 19.71
C ILE A 256 -4.90 16.02 19.72
N GLY A 257 -5.24 16.68 18.61
CA GLY A 257 -5.02 18.12 18.39
C GLY A 257 -3.56 18.45 18.07
N ALA A 258 -2.89 17.62 17.26
CA ALA A 258 -1.56 17.85 16.73
C ALA A 258 -1.64 18.35 15.29
N ASN A 259 -0.76 19.29 14.93
CA ASN A 259 -0.68 19.85 13.58
C ASN A 259 0.58 19.42 12.83
N LYS A 260 1.45 18.63 13.47
CA LYS A 260 2.73 18.19 12.89
C LYS A 260 3.02 16.73 13.21
N GLY A 261 3.45 16.00 12.19
CA GLY A 261 3.87 14.61 12.26
C GLY A 261 5.33 14.42 11.85
N TYR A 262 5.99 13.44 12.44
CA TYR A 262 7.30 12.97 12.02
C TYR A 262 7.27 11.48 11.77
N ILE A 263 7.86 11.03 10.66
CA ILE A 263 8.20 9.63 10.45
C ILE A 263 9.70 9.51 10.64
N TYR A 264 10.10 8.87 11.74
CA TYR A 264 11.50 8.51 11.97
C TYR A 264 11.75 7.17 11.29
N ILE A 265 12.47 7.17 10.16
CA ILE A 265 12.73 6.01 9.34
C ILE A 265 14.21 5.72 9.25
N ARG A 266 14.58 4.45 9.40
CA ARG A 266 15.96 4.00 9.26
C ARG A 266 16.50 4.25 7.84
N ALA A 267 17.78 4.59 7.73
CA ALA A 267 18.41 4.89 6.43
C ALA A 267 18.52 3.65 5.51
N GLU A 268 18.46 2.44 6.06
CA GLU A 268 18.59 1.19 5.33
C GLU A 268 17.34 0.80 4.52
N TYR A 269 16.27 1.60 4.54
CA TYR A 269 15.04 1.39 3.77
C TYR A 269 14.88 2.41 2.61
N PRO A 270 15.79 2.41 1.60
CA PRO A 270 15.79 3.43 0.54
C PRO A 270 14.50 3.41 -0.31
N LEU A 271 13.95 2.23 -0.59
CA LEU A 271 12.70 2.11 -1.36
C LEU A 271 11.49 2.67 -0.60
N ALA A 272 11.40 2.40 0.71
CA ALA A 272 10.36 2.95 1.55
C ALA A 272 10.47 4.48 1.66
N ILE A 273 11.69 5.01 1.85
CA ILE A 273 11.96 6.46 1.85
C ILE A 273 11.48 7.10 0.54
N GLN A 274 11.87 6.54 -0.61
CA GLN A 274 11.47 7.07 -1.91
C GLN A 274 9.94 7.10 -2.06
N ARG A 275 9.26 6.00 -1.70
CA ARG A 275 7.79 5.91 -1.84
C ARG A 275 7.05 6.82 -0.86
N LEU A 276 7.55 6.97 0.37
CA LEU A 276 7.02 7.94 1.33
C LEU A 276 7.15 9.37 0.81
N LEU A 277 8.30 9.75 0.25
CA LEU A 277 8.49 11.09 -0.32
C LEU A 277 7.47 11.36 -1.45
N ILE A 278 7.26 10.39 -2.34
CA ILE A 278 6.25 10.48 -3.40
C ILE A 278 4.84 10.62 -2.79
N ALA A 279 4.49 9.78 -1.82
CA ALA A 279 3.17 9.78 -1.19
C ALA A 279 2.89 11.08 -0.41
N ILE A 280 3.89 11.62 0.32
CA ILE A 280 3.78 12.89 1.03
C ILE A 280 3.53 14.02 0.04
N GLU A 281 4.33 14.10 -1.04
CA GLU A 281 4.20 15.14 -2.05
C GLU A 281 2.84 15.07 -2.75
N GLN A 282 2.42 13.88 -3.19
CA GLN A 282 1.10 13.69 -3.79
C GLN A 282 -0.03 14.05 -2.82
N SER A 283 0.08 13.69 -1.54
CA SER A 283 -0.93 14.00 -0.51
C SER A 283 -1.04 15.50 -0.26
N ARG A 284 0.08 16.24 -0.26
CA ARG A 284 0.08 17.71 -0.20
C ARG A 284 -0.59 18.33 -1.42
N GLN A 285 -0.23 17.85 -2.62
CA GLN A 285 -0.79 18.36 -3.88
C GLN A 285 -2.32 18.22 -3.94
N ILE A 286 -2.87 17.11 -3.43
CA ILE A 286 -4.32 16.89 -3.42
C ILE A 286 -5.02 17.44 -2.16
N GLY A 287 -4.30 18.05 -1.22
CA GLY A 287 -4.89 18.65 -0.01
C GLY A 287 -5.26 17.67 1.11
N MET A 288 -4.67 16.46 1.13
CA MET A 288 -4.80 15.50 2.24
C MET A 288 -3.71 15.68 3.32
N LEU A 289 -2.71 16.52 3.06
CA LEU A 289 -1.72 17.04 4.01
C LEU A 289 -1.56 18.55 3.81
N GLY A 290 -1.06 19.23 4.83
CA GLY A 290 -0.87 20.68 4.85
C GLY A 290 -2.01 21.40 5.56
N GLU A 291 -2.39 22.56 5.01
CA GLU A 291 -3.39 23.43 5.62
C GLU A 291 -4.80 23.11 5.14
N ASN A 292 -5.81 23.35 5.99
CA ASN A 292 -7.24 23.30 5.71
C ASN A 292 -7.66 22.02 4.98
N ILE A 293 -7.29 20.87 5.55
CA ILE A 293 -7.58 19.55 5.00
C ILE A 293 -9.10 19.38 4.88
N LEU A 294 -9.56 19.08 3.66
CA LEU A 294 -10.99 18.92 3.33
C LEU A 294 -11.87 20.13 3.73
N GLY A 295 -11.29 21.34 3.77
CA GLY A 295 -12.04 22.56 4.09
C GLY A 295 -12.51 22.66 5.55
N SER A 296 -11.94 21.82 6.44
CA SER A 296 -12.39 21.67 7.83
C SER A 296 -11.79 22.68 8.82
N GLY A 297 -10.79 23.46 8.40
CA GLY A 297 -9.94 24.27 9.27
C GLY A 297 -8.85 23.48 10.02
N PHE A 298 -8.81 22.15 9.89
CA PHE A 298 -7.75 21.33 10.46
C PHE A 298 -6.49 21.34 9.55
N ASN A 299 -5.33 21.51 10.18
CA ASN A 299 -4.02 21.52 9.53
C ASN A 299 -3.17 20.38 10.07
N PHE A 300 -2.53 19.61 9.19
CA PHE A 300 -1.56 18.59 9.58
C PHE A 300 -0.58 18.31 8.47
N ASP A 301 0.72 18.36 8.77
CA ASP A 301 1.76 18.03 7.80
C ASP A 301 2.81 17.08 8.40
N ILE A 302 3.51 16.35 7.53
CA ILE A 302 4.44 15.28 7.90
C ILE A 302 5.83 15.56 7.34
N GLU A 303 6.85 15.42 8.18
CA GLU A 303 8.25 15.41 7.77
C GLU A 303 8.90 14.03 8.00
N LEU A 304 9.80 13.64 7.10
CA LEU A 304 10.68 12.49 7.32
C LEU A 304 11.90 12.91 8.15
N LYS A 305 12.29 12.05 9.09
CA LYS A 305 13.55 12.12 9.83
C LYS A 305 14.29 10.82 9.61
N PHE A 306 15.57 10.92 9.26
CA PHE A 306 16.39 9.77 8.93
C PHE A 306 17.17 9.31 10.17
N GLY A 307 17.11 8.01 10.44
CA GLY A 307 17.96 7.39 11.44
C GLY A 307 19.42 7.32 11.00
N ALA A 308 20.32 7.23 11.97
CA ALA A 308 21.77 7.16 11.76
C ALA A 308 22.36 5.77 12.01
N GLY A 309 21.56 4.71 11.89
CA GLY A 309 22.00 3.31 12.03
C GLY A 309 22.13 2.81 13.48
N ALA A 310 21.49 3.48 14.44
CA ALA A 310 21.52 3.10 15.85
C ALA A 310 20.23 2.35 16.25
N PHE A 311 20.34 1.04 16.50
CA PHE A 311 19.23 0.19 16.95
C PHE A 311 18.48 0.72 18.19
N VAL A 312 19.22 1.36 19.12
CA VAL A 312 18.62 1.92 20.34
C VAL A 312 17.62 3.05 20.07
N CYS A 313 17.69 3.71 18.90
CA CYS A 313 16.75 4.75 18.51
C CYS A 313 15.33 4.22 18.22
N GLY A 314 15.12 2.90 18.24
CA GLY A 314 13.79 2.30 18.26
C GLY A 314 13.06 2.44 19.61
N GLU A 315 13.78 2.78 20.70
CA GLU A 315 13.19 3.12 22.00
C GLU A 315 12.51 4.51 21.93
N GLU A 316 11.47 4.76 22.75
CA GLU A 316 10.66 5.97 22.60
C GLU A 316 11.26 7.24 23.22
N THR A 317 12.37 7.15 23.96
CA THR A 317 13.02 8.28 24.68
C THR A 317 14.34 8.77 24.10
#